data_AF-A0A9E1J5H7-F1
#
_entry.id   AF-A0A9E1J5H7-F1
#
_cell.length_a   1.000
_cell.length_b   1.000
_cell.length_c   1.000
_cell.angle_alpha   90.00
_cell.angle_beta   90.00
_cell.angle_gamma   90.00
#
_symmetry.space_group_name_H-M   'P 1'
#
loop_
_entity.id
_entity.type
_entity.pdbx_description
1 polymer ?
#
loop_
_entity_poly.entity_id
_entity_poly.type
_entity_poly.pdbx_seq_one_letter_code
_entity_poly.pdbx_strand_id
1 'polypeptide(L)'
;MDYAEGIETHIGQFANAPIGAIALAVTGASYLLGREAEDALVERVFKARGLPLVTTALAVCDALTLLAARNITLISPYPETLTAKSVHYWTSRGFHIAELVQLSGDSDSFHPIYALPSDAASTALESVKDNGSDAIVMLGTGMP
;
A
#
# COMPACT_ATOMS: atom_id res chain seq x y z
N MET A 1 13.11 -8.70 -9.60
CA MET A 1 12.71 -9.90 -8.83
C MET A 1 11.22 -9.72 -8.56
N ASP A 2 10.38 -10.55 -9.16
CA ASP A 2 8.93 -10.47 -8.97
C ASP A 2 8.59 -11.09 -7.60
N TYR A 3 8.16 -10.25 -6.65
CA TYR A 3 7.81 -10.68 -5.30
C TYR A 3 6.68 -11.72 -5.30
N ALA A 4 5.80 -11.71 -6.31
CA ALA A 4 4.69 -12.63 -6.42
C ALA A 4 5.13 -14.04 -6.84
N GLU A 5 6.23 -14.18 -7.58
CA GLU A 5 6.73 -15.48 -8.07
C GLU A 5 7.42 -16.28 -6.95
N GLY A 6 8.12 -15.60 -6.03
CA GLY A 6 8.90 -16.25 -4.96
C GLY A 6 8.12 -16.52 -3.66
N ILE A 7 6.88 -16.04 -3.55
CA ILE A 7 6.17 -15.94 -2.27
C ILE A 7 5.94 -17.30 -1.60
N GLU A 8 5.60 -18.37 -2.33
CA GLU A 8 5.43 -19.70 -1.73
C GLU A 8 6.74 -20.29 -1.18
N THR A 9 7.88 -19.95 -1.80
CA THR A 9 9.20 -20.33 -1.31
C THR A 9 9.48 -19.63 0.00
N HIS A 10 9.21 -18.32 0.09
CA HIS A 10 9.36 -17.55 1.32
C HIS A 10 8.42 -18.00 2.43
N ILE A 11 7.16 -18.30 2.11
CA ILE A 11 6.22 -18.90 3.06
C ILE A 11 6.75 -20.23 3.59
N GLY A 12 7.38 -21.04 2.73
CA GLY A 12 8.02 -22.29 3.14
C GLY A 12 9.12 -22.14 4.18
N GLN A 13 9.77 -20.96 4.28
CA GLN A 13 10.84 -20.71 5.24
C GLN A 13 10.35 -20.65 6.70
N PHE A 14 9.05 -20.46 6.94
CA PHE A 14 8.45 -20.56 8.27
C PHE A 14 8.38 -22.01 8.79
N ALA A 15 8.65 -23.00 7.93
CA ALA A 15 8.72 -24.42 8.26
C ALA A 15 7.51 -24.91 9.10
N ASN A 16 7.73 -25.37 10.33
CA ASN A 16 6.71 -25.90 11.23
C ASN A 16 6.19 -24.85 12.24
N ALA A 17 6.48 -23.57 12.04
CA ALA A 17 5.90 -22.52 12.87
C ALA A 17 4.36 -22.55 12.76
N PRO A 18 3.62 -22.49 13.88
CA PRO A 18 2.16 -22.55 13.88
C PRO A 18 1.55 -21.20 13.47
N ILE A 19 1.72 -20.82 12.20
CA ILE A 19 1.18 -19.58 11.65
C ILE A 19 -0.30 -19.74 11.27
N GLY A 20 -1.13 -18.76 11.64
CA GLY A 20 -2.56 -18.72 11.28
C GLY A 20 -2.88 -17.87 10.05
N ALA A 21 -1.96 -17.00 9.64
CA ALA A 21 -2.09 -16.10 8.50
C ALA A 21 -0.71 -15.62 8.03
N ILE A 22 -0.66 -15.10 6.79
CA ILE A 22 0.54 -14.50 6.19
C ILE A 22 0.19 -13.06 5.80
N ALA A 23 1.07 -12.12 6.12
CA ALA A 23 0.92 -10.73 5.72
C ALA A 23 2.11 -10.27 4.86
N LEU A 24 1.82 -9.74 3.66
CA LEU A 24 2.81 -9.06 2.83
C LEU A 24 2.80 -7.56 3.18
N ALA A 25 3.69 -7.17 4.08
CA ALA A 25 3.77 -5.83 4.67
C ALA A 25 4.47 -4.78 3.76
N VAL A 26 4.16 -4.78 2.46
CA VAL A 26 4.76 -3.86 1.48
C VAL A 26 3.70 -3.35 0.51
N THR A 27 3.22 -2.12 0.72
CA THR A 27 2.14 -1.55 -0.13
C THR A 27 2.59 -1.32 -1.58
N GLY A 28 3.84 -0.90 -1.79
CA GLY A 28 4.36 -0.62 -3.14
C GLY A 28 4.33 -1.84 -4.07
N ALA A 29 4.43 -3.06 -3.51
CA ALA A 29 4.33 -4.30 -4.28
C ALA A 29 2.95 -4.44 -4.94
N SER A 30 1.88 -4.10 -4.22
CA SER A 30 0.50 -4.13 -4.73
C SER A 30 0.29 -3.19 -5.92
N TYR A 31 0.86 -1.98 -5.89
CA TYR A 31 0.73 -1.02 -6.98
C TYR A 31 1.45 -1.49 -8.26
N LEU A 32 2.58 -2.17 -8.09
CA LEU A 32 3.35 -2.73 -9.20
C LEU A 32 2.67 -3.95 -9.80
N LEU A 33 2.11 -4.81 -8.94
CA LEU A 33 1.42 -6.04 -9.32
C LEU A 33 0.08 -5.77 -10.00
N GLY A 34 -0.67 -4.78 -9.50
CA GLY A 34 -2.02 -4.47 -9.94
C GLY A 34 -3.08 -5.35 -9.28
N ARG A 35 -4.34 -4.91 -9.39
CA ARG A 35 -5.49 -5.52 -8.71
C ARG A 35 -5.68 -6.99 -9.05
N GLU A 36 -5.76 -7.32 -10.34
CA GLU A 36 -6.13 -8.67 -10.79
C GLU A 36 -5.08 -9.71 -10.40
N ALA A 37 -3.80 -9.35 -10.57
CA ALA A 37 -2.69 -10.23 -10.21
C ALA A 37 -2.54 -10.36 -8.68
N GLU A 38 -2.85 -9.32 -7.91
CA GLU A 38 -2.90 -9.41 -6.44
C GLU A 38 -4.02 -10.33 -5.94
N ASP A 39 -5.23 -10.20 -6.51
CA ASP A 39 -6.35 -11.07 -6.16
C ASP A 39 -6.03 -12.54 -6.50
N ALA A 40 -5.46 -12.78 -7.68
CA ALA A 40 -5.03 -14.11 -8.10
C ALA A 40 -3.91 -14.67 -7.20
N LEU A 41 -2.99 -13.82 -6.72
CA LEU A 41 -1.93 -14.21 -5.80
C LEU A 41 -2.51 -14.69 -4.45
N VAL A 42 -3.43 -13.92 -3.86
CA VAL A 42 -4.08 -14.28 -2.60
C VAL A 42 -4.83 -15.60 -2.74
N GLU A 43 -5.60 -15.75 -3.81
CA GLU A 43 -6.34 -16.99 -4.07
C GLU A 43 -5.41 -18.19 -4.28
N ARG A 44 -4.33 -18.02 -5.04
CA ARG A 44 -3.33 -19.06 -5.30
C ARG A 44 -2.67 -19.54 -4.01
N VAL A 45 -2.24 -18.63 -3.14
CA VAL A 45 -1.61 -18.99 -1.86
C VAL A 45 -2.60 -19.70 -0.94
N PHE A 46 -3.84 -19.22 -0.87
CA PHE A 46 -4.89 -19.88 -0.10
C PHE A 46 -5.14 -21.30 -0.59
N LYS A 47 -5.29 -21.52 -1.90
CA LYS A 47 -5.47 -22.85 -2.50
C LYS A 47 -4.29 -23.79 -2.23
N ALA A 48 -3.06 -23.28 -2.29
CA ALA A 48 -1.86 -24.11 -2.14
C ALA A 48 -1.55 -24.48 -0.68
N ARG A 49 -1.91 -23.62 0.29
CA ARG A 49 -1.45 -23.74 1.68
C ARG A 49 -2.58 -23.86 2.70
N GLY A 50 -3.82 -23.49 2.34
CA GLY A 50 -4.94 -23.39 3.29
C GLY A 50 -4.80 -22.22 4.28
N LEU A 51 -3.89 -21.28 4.01
CA LEU A 51 -3.62 -20.12 4.87
C LEU A 51 -4.04 -18.83 4.17
N PRO A 52 -4.69 -17.89 4.88
CA PRO A 52 -4.99 -16.58 4.32
C PRO A 52 -3.71 -15.78 4.11
N LEU A 53 -3.57 -15.21 2.91
CA LEU A 53 -2.58 -14.18 2.59
C LEU A 53 -3.27 -12.82 2.56
N VAL A 54 -2.76 -11.86 3.32
CA VAL A 54 -3.23 -10.46 3.33
C VAL A 54 -2.10 -9.58 2.81
N THR A 55 -2.38 -8.76 1.81
CA THR A 55 -1.46 -7.69 1.38
C THR A 55 -1.80 -6.40 2.09
N THR A 56 -0.82 -5.50 2.30
CA THR A 56 -1.10 -4.20 2.93
C THR A 56 -2.19 -3.43 2.20
N ALA A 57 -2.21 -3.46 0.86
CA ALA A 57 -3.18 -2.70 0.10
C ALA A 57 -4.60 -3.27 0.23
N LEU A 58 -4.77 -4.59 0.30
CA LEU A 58 -6.06 -5.21 0.60
C LEU A 58 -6.53 -4.91 2.03
N ALA A 59 -5.63 -4.95 3.01
CA ALA A 59 -5.97 -4.57 4.39
C ALA A 59 -6.47 -3.11 4.47
N VAL A 60 -5.90 -2.20 3.68
CA VAL A 60 -6.38 -0.82 3.56
C VAL A 60 -7.75 -0.76 2.87
N CYS A 61 -7.98 -1.55 1.82
CA CYS A 61 -9.29 -1.63 1.18
C CYS A 61 -10.38 -2.09 2.15
N ASP A 62 -10.08 -3.09 2.98
CA ASP A 62 -10.98 -3.60 4.02
C ASP A 62 -11.26 -2.51 5.07
N ALA A 63 -10.23 -1.82 5.56
CA ALA A 63 -10.37 -0.73 6.52
C ALA A 63 -11.23 0.42 5.97
N LEU A 64 -10.97 0.87 4.74
CA LEU A 64 -11.77 1.92 4.09
C LEU A 64 -13.23 1.48 3.90
N THR A 65 -13.46 0.21 3.59
CA THR A 65 -14.81 -0.34 3.46
C THR A 65 -15.55 -0.35 4.80
N LEU A 66 -14.88 -0.72 5.89
CA LEU A 66 -15.44 -0.65 7.25
C LEU A 66 -15.78 0.79 7.68
N LEU A 67 -15.00 1.76 7.22
CA LEU A 67 -15.25 3.19 7.44
C LEU A 67 -16.30 3.79 6.49
N ALA A 68 -16.83 3.00 5.56
CA ALA A 68 -17.69 3.46 4.46
C ALA A 68 -17.06 4.58 3.60
N ALA A 69 -15.72 4.65 3.56
CA ALA A 69 -14.97 5.63 2.78
C ALA A 69 -14.92 5.23 1.30
N ARG A 70 -15.18 6.20 0.41
CA ARG A 70 -15.11 6.03 -1.05
C ARG A 70 -14.33 7.15 -1.73
N ASN A 71 -14.42 8.36 -1.20
CA ASN A 71 -13.63 9.50 -1.62
C ASN A 71 -12.40 9.63 -0.72
N ILE A 72 -11.21 9.30 -1.21
CA ILE A 72 -9.99 9.25 -0.40
C ILE A 72 -8.95 10.26 -0.88
N THR A 73 -8.16 10.78 0.06
CA THR A 73 -6.96 11.55 -0.25
C THR A 73 -5.73 10.69 -0.07
N LEU A 74 -4.81 10.77 -1.03
CA LEU A 74 -3.55 10.03 -0.98
C LEU A 74 -2.42 10.97 -0.59
N ILE A 75 -1.65 10.59 0.43
CA ILE A 75 -0.35 11.20 0.71
C ILE A 75 0.72 10.20 0.29
N SER A 76 1.42 10.53 -0.79
CA SER A 76 2.39 9.66 -1.45
C SER A 76 3.82 10.13 -1.17
N PRO A 77 4.65 9.34 -0.46
CA PRO A 77 6.08 9.62 -0.31
C PRO A 77 6.90 9.13 -1.53
N TYR A 78 6.24 8.64 -2.57
CA TYR A 78 6.89 7.97 -3.69
C TYR A 78 7.25 8.93 -4.82
N PRO A 79 8.24 8.57 -5.67
CA PRO A 79 8.46 9.24 -6.94
C PRO A 79 7.20 9.18 -7.83
N GLU A 80 7.08 10.14 -8.75
CA GLU A 80 5.91 10.28 -9.64
C GLU A 80 5.49 8.99 -10.32
N THR A 81 6.45 8.17 -10.76
CA THR A 81 6.18 6.92 -11.48
C THR A 81 5.46 5.89 -10.61
N LEU A 82 5.81 5.79 -9.33
CA LEU A 82 5.16 4.88 -8.39
C LEU A 82 3.88 5.50 -7.82
N THR A 83 3.84 6.83 -7.64
CA THR A 83 2.61 7.56 -7.29
C THR A 83 1.52 7.35 -8.35
N ALA A 84 1.84 7.45 -9.64
CA ALA A 84 0.86 7.20 -10.70
C ALA A 84 0.29 5.77 -10.64
N LYS A 85 1.14 4.78 -10.33
CA LYS A 85 0.70 3.39 -10.15
C LYS A 85 -0.17 3.22 -8.90
N SER A 86 0.11 3.92 -7.81
CA SER A 86 -0.73 3.88 -6.61
C SER A 86 -2.12 4.44 -6.90
N VAL A 87 -2.22 5.59 -7.57
CA VAL A 87 -3.49 6.17 -8.02
C VAL A 87 -4.28 5.19 -8.88
N HIS A 88 -3.62 4.57 -9.87
CA HIS A 88 -4.27 3.55 -10.70
C HIS A 88 -4.77 2.36 -9.89
N TYR A 89 -3.97 1.87 -8.94
CA TYR A 89 -4.37 0.77 -8.09
C TYR A 89 -5.62 1.11 -7.25
N TRP A 90 -5.62 2.23 -6.54
CA TRP A 90 -6.75 2.63 -5.68
C TRP A 90 -8.03 2.87 -6.49
N THR A 91 -7.91 3.52 -7.65
CA THR A 91 -9.05 3.70 -8.55
C THR A 91 -9.57 2.37 -9.11
N SER A 92 -8.68 1.43 -9.46
CA SER A 92 -9.07 0.07 -9.87
C SER A 92 -9.80 -0.71 -8.76
N ARG A 93 -9.56 -0.38 -7.49
CA ARG A 93 -10.25 -0.93 -6.31
C ARG A 93 -11.58 -0.24 -6.01
N GLY A 94 -11.98 0.77 -6.80
CA GLY A 94 -13.26 1.45 -6.70
C GLY A 94 -13.27 2.70 -5.81
N PHE A 95 -12.11 3.21 -5.42
CA PHE A 95 -11.99 4.47 -4.68
C PHE A 95 -11.85 5.67 -5.62
N HIS A 96 -12.44 6.79 -5.25
CA HIS A 96 -12.22 8.08 -5.91
C HIS A 96 -11.07 8.81 -5.20
N ILE A 97 -10.13 9.36 -5.96
CA ILE A 97 -9.03 10.15 -5.41
C ILE A 97 -9.45 11.62 -5.39
N ALA A 98 -9.82 12.11 -4.20
CA ALA A 98 -10.21 13.50 -3.96
C ALA A 98 -9.04 14.45 -4.22
N GLU A 99 -7.88 14.06 -3.70
CA GLU A 99 -6.65 14.84 -3.75
C GLU A 99 -5.45 13.90 -3.64
N LEU A 100 -4.35 14.29 -4.27
CA LEU A 100 -3.06 13.61 -4.20
C LEU A 100 -2.01 14.62 -3.73
N VAL A 101 -1.45 14.38 -2.55
CA VAL A 101 -0.29 15.11 -2.03
C VAL A 101 0.94 14.25 -2.23
N GLN A 102 1.90 14.72 -3.02
CA GLN A 102 3.18 14.05 -3.17
C GLN A 102 4.22 14.71 -2.27
N LEU A 103 4.81 13.94 -1.38
CA LEU A 103 5.94 14.39 -0.57
C LEU A 103 7.22 14.24 -1.42
N SER A 104 7.77 15.36 -1.86
CA SER A 104 9.08 15.39 -2.50
C SER A 104 10.18 15.47 -1.43
N GLY A 105 10.92 14.39 -1.22
CA GLY A 105 12.23 14.44 -0.59
C GLY A 105 13.27 14.99 -1.57
N ASP A 106 14.39 15.51 -1.05
CA ASP A 106 15.48 16.06 -1.87
C ASP A 106 15.97 15.00 -2.88
N SER A 107 15.88 15.31 -4.18
CA SER A 107 16.05 14.35 -5.29
C SER A 107 17.44 13.73 -5.39
N ASP A 108 18.41 14.26 -4.65
CA ASP A 108 19.81 13.82 -4.62
C ASP A 108 20.12 12.78 -3.53
N SER A 109 19.14 12.39 -2.72
CA SER A 109 19.34 11.44 -1.61
C SER A 109 19.13 9.97 -2.03
N PHE A 110 20.09 9.10 -1.70
CA PHE A 110 19.95 7.65 -1.82
C PHE A 110 18.86 7.19 -0.82
N HIS A 111 17.71 6.76 -1.33
CA HIS A 111 16.45 6.46 -0.61
C HIS A 111 15.61 7.68 -0.13
N PRO A 112 14.94 8.40 -1.06
CA PRO A 112 14.17 9.62 -0.77
C PRO A 112 13.05 9.46 0.28
N ILE A 113 12.48 8.27 0.44
CA ILE A 113 11.40 7.99 1.41
C ILE A 113 11.91 8.11 2.86
N TYR A 114 13.17 7.78 3.14
CA TYR A 114 13.75 7.89 4.49
C TYR A 114 14.40 9.26 4.76
N ALA A 115 14.46 10.11 3.74
CA ALA A 115 15.02 11.46 3.81
C ALA A 115 13.94 12.54 4.04
N LEU A 116 12.69 12.13 4.26
CA LEU A 116 11.62 13.06 4.55
C LEU A 116 11.87 13.77 5.90
N PRO A 117 11.74 15.10 5.96
CA PRO A 117 11.74 15.83 7.23
C PRO A 117 10.74 15.23 8.21
N SER A 118 11.07 15.23 9.51
CA SER A 118 10.22 14.63 10.56
C SER A 118 8.80 15.22 10.63
N ASP A 119 8.61 16.43 10.11
CA ASP A 119 7.34 17.15 10.08
C ASP A 119 6.59 17.06 8.74
N ALA A 120 7.17 16.45 7.71
CA ALA A 120 6.59 16.41 6.36
C ALA A 120 5.24 15.69 6.34
N ALA A 121 5.13 14.57 7.08
CA ALA A 121 3.88 13.83 7.21
C ALA A 121 2.80 14.64 7.93
N SER A 122 3.16 15.32 9.01
CA SER A 122 2.23 16.16 9.79
C SER A 122 1.76 17.37 8.98
N THR A 123 2.68 18.04 8.29
CA THR A 123 2.38 19.20 7.42
C THR A 123 1.45 18.81 6.28
N ALA A 124 1.71 17.69 5.62
CA ALA A 124 0.84 17.20 4.55
C ALA A 124 -0.53 16.75 5.08
N LEU A 125 -0.60 16.18 6.27
CA LEU A 125 -1.88 15.84 6.91
C LEU A 125 -2.68 17.11 7.25
N GLU A 126 -2.02 18.15 7.77
CA GLU A 126 -2.65 19.44 8.05
C GLU A 126 -3.17 20.12 6.77
N SER A 127 -2.44 20.03 5.65
CA SER A 127 -2.85 20.67 4.40
C SER A 127 -4.12 20.06 3.79
N VAL A 128 -4.48 18.83 4.13
CA VAL A 128 -5.65 18.12 3.57
C VAL A 128 -6.78 17.88 4.56
N LYS A 129 -6.63 18.34 5.81
CA LYS A 129 -7.56 18.02 6.91
C LYS A 129 -9.03 18.33 6.62
N ASP A 130 -9.30 19.40 5.88
CA ASP A 130 -10.66 19.89 5.60
C ASP A 130 -11.02 19.83 4.09
N ASN A 131 -10.36 18.95 3.33
CA ASN A 131 -10.57 18.86 1.87
C ASN A 131 -11.85 18.11 1.45
N GLY A 132 -12.63 17.61 2.42
CA GLY A 132 -13.89 16.90 2.17
C GLY A 132 -13.74 15.44 1.72
N SER A 133 -12.55 14.84 1.89
CA SER A 133 -12.38 13.39 1.73
C SER A 133 -12.97 12.62 2.91
N ASP A 134 -13.42 11.39 2.66
CA ASP A 134 -13.94 10.47 3.69
C ASP A 134 -12.79 9.89 4.54
N ALA A 135 -11.60 9.75 3.93
CA ALA A 135 -10.42 9.20 4.59
C ALA A 135 -9.13 9.68 3.91
N ILE A 136 -8.07 9.79 4.71
CA ILE A 136 -6.72 10.10 4.25
C ILE A 136 -5.88 8.84 4.35
N VAL A 137 -5.27 8.45 3.23
CA VAL A 137 -4.44 7.25 3.11
C VAL A 137 -2.99 7.67 2.98
N MET A 138 -2.21 7.38 4.02
CA MET A 138 -0.79 7.66 4.12
C MET A 138 -0.04 6.33 4.13
N LEU A 139 0.66 5.99 3.05
CA LEU A 139 1.32 4.67 2.92
C LEU A 139 2.76 4.83 2.41
N GLY A 140 3.69 4.16 3.11
CA GLY A 140 5.14 4.18 2.84
C GLY A 140 5.93 4.15 4.15
N THR A 141 7.03 3.41 4.20
CA THR A 141 7.79 3.10 5.43
C THR A 141 8.69 4.24 5.93
N GLY A 142 8.47 5.49 5.48
CA GLY A 142 9.31 6.65 5.80
C GLY A 142 8.55 7.88 6.28
N MET A 143 7.30 7.71 6.73
CA MET A 143 6.53 8.77 7.38
C MET A 143 6.42 8.41 8.88
N PRO A 144 7.28 8.97 9.75
CA PRO A 144 7.20 8.79 11.19
C PRO A 144 6.02 9.55 11.81
#